data_AF-A0A2R6C1Q4-F1
#
_entry.id   AF-A0A2R6C1Q4-F1
#
_cell.length_a   1.000
_cell.length_b   1.000
_cell.length_c   1.000
_cell.angle_alpha   90.00
_cell.angle_beta   90.00
_cell.angle_gamma   90.00
#
_symmetry.space_group_name_H-M   'P 1'
#
loop_
_entity.id
_entity.type
_entity.pdbx_description
1 polymer ?
#
loop_
_entity_poly.entity_id
_entity_poly.type
_entity_poly.pdbx_seq_one_letter_code
_entity_poly.pdbx_strand_id
1 'polypeptide(L)'
;WSGHRNCKVALSPEEAMKASNICPKCGKKLTIGVEQRVYMLADRKKGFIPPNKPPFVKVLPLQEILKFILGSNSYASKNVMRIYDSLIERYGNEYEVLLNAPINEIKSFNKELALIIEQLRQNKVKIKPGYDGVYGELEFNISN
;
A
#
# COMPACT_ATOMS: atom_id res chain seq x y z
N TRP A 1 6.97 2.39 -9.69
CA TRP A 1 7.66 1.71 -10.81
C TRP A 1 7.77 2.64 -11.99
N SER A 2 8.69 2.35 -12.90
CA SER A 2 8.75 3.06 -14.19
C SER A 2 7.72 2.45 -15.12
N GLY A 3 7.06 3.26 -15.95
CA GLY A 3 5.96 2.72 -16.73
C GLY A 3 5.42 3.62 -17.81
N HIS A 4 4.46 3.07 -18.56
CA HIS A 4 3.72 3.76 -19.60
C HIS A 4 2.25 3.38 -19.48
N ARG A 5 1.45 4.28 -18.91
CA ARG A 5 0.06 4.06 -18.50
C ARG A 5 -0.83 3.62 -19.66
N ASN A 6 -0.63 4.22 -20.83
CA ASN A 6 -1.42 3.93 -22.03
C ASN A 6 -1.22 2.49 -22.53
N CYS A 7 -0.05 1.90 -22.26
CA CYS A 7 0.27 0.52 -22.63
C CYS A 7 0.10 -0.49 -21.48
N LYS A 8 -0.27 -0.01 -20.29
CA LYS A 8 -0.32 -0.80 -19.05
C LYS A 8 0.99 -1.56 -18.80
N VAL A 9 2.12 -0.89 -19.03
CA VAL A 9 3.45 -1.44 -18.77
C VAL A 9 4.00 -0.81 -17.50
N ALA A 10 4.39 -1.64 -16.55
CA ALA A 10 5.13 -1.27 -15.35
C ALA A 10 6.34 -2.19 -15.25
N LEU A 11 7.52 -1.62 -15.06
CA LEU A 11 8.78 -2.33 -14.93
C LEU A 11 9.51 -1.91 -13.66
N SER A 12 10.20 -2.88 -13.03
CA SER A 12 11.16 -2.60 -11.98
C SER A 12 12.31 -1.72 -12.51
N PRO A 13 13.08 -1.05 -11.65
CA PRO A 13 14.24 -0.26 -12.07
C PRO A 13 15.18 -1.03 -13.01
N GLU A 14 15.50 -2.27 -12.64
CA GLU A 14 16.42 -3.13 -13.36
C GLU A 14 15.88 -3.51 -14.76
N GLU A 15 14.59 -3.85 -14.85
CA GLU A 15 13.93 -4.16 -16.13
C GLU A 15 13.81 -2.93 -17.03
N ALA A 16 13.43 -1.78 -16.47
CA ALA A 16 13.30 -0.54 -17.23
C ALA A 16 14.65 -0.10 -17.82
N MET A 17 15.73 -0.20 -17.03
CA MET A 17 17.07 0.13 -17.50
C MET A 17 17.58 -0.86 -18.56
N LYS A 18 17.31 -2.16 -18.42
CA LYS A 18 17.60 -3.16 -19.46
C LYS A 18 16.87 -2.88 -20.77
N ALA A 19 15.65 -2.34 -20.69
CA ALA A 19 14.88 -1.89 -21.84
C ALA A 19 15.26 -0.48 -22.32
N SER A 20 16.38 0.10 -21.88
CA SER A 20 16.81 1.46 -22.21
C SER A 20 15.75 2.54 -21.93
N ASN A 21 14.89 2.29 -20.93
CA ASN A 21 13.70 3.09 -20.60
C ASN A 21 12.72 3.26 -21.76
N ILE A 22 12.66 2.28 -22.66
CA ILE A 22 11.73 2.25 -23.78
C ILE A 22 10.62 1.24 -23.48
N CYS A 23 9.38 1.65 -23.75
CA CYS A 23 8.21 0.80 -23.62
C CYS A 23 8.30 -0.36 -24.62
N PRO A 24 8.32 -1.64 -24.16
CA PRO A 24 8.43 -2.80 -25.04
C PRO A 24 7.19 -2.99 -25.94
N LYS A 25 6.07 -2.32 -25.64
CA LYS A 25 4.84 -2.43 -26.44
C LYS A 25 4.74 -1.41 -27.57
N CYS A 26 5.29 -0.21 -27.42
CA CYS A 26 5.05 0.89 -28.37
C CYS A 26 6.29 1.72 -28.73
N GLY A 27 7.46 1.42 -28.17
CA GLY A 27 8.71 2.12 -28.48
C GLY A 27 8.84 3.54 -27.90
N LYS A 28 7.81 4.07 -27.23
CA LYS A 28 7.89 5.37 -26.54
C LYS A 28 8.65 5.27 -25.22
N LYS A 29 9.17 6.41 -24.73
CA LYS A 29 9.85 6.47 -23.43
C LYS A 29 8.90 6.10 -22.29
N LEU A 30 9.42 5.37 -21.29
CA LEU A 30 8.76 5.15 -20.01
C LEU A 30 8.87 6.42 -19.16
N THR A 31 7.85 6.70 -18.36
CA THR A 31 7.94 7.63 -17.24
C THR A 31 8.79 7.00 -16.15
N ILE A 32 9.88 7.66 -15.78
CA ILE A 32 10.82 7.17 -14.77
C ILE A 32 10.15 7.24 -13.39
N GLY A 33 10.05 6.10 -12.72
CA GLY A 33 9.48 6.00 -11.38
C GLY A 33 10.48 6.42 -10.30
N VAL A 34 9.94 6.83 -9.14
CA VAL A 34 10.73 7.20 -7.95
C VAL A 34 11.70 6.09 -7.54
N GLU A 35 11.26 4.83 -7.55
CA GLU A 35 12.11 3.68 -7.21
C GLU A 35 13.35 3.59 -8.12
N GLN A 36 13.20 3.83 -9.43
CA GLN A 36 14.34 3.83 -10.33
C GLN A 36 15.27 5.01 -10.08
N ARG A 37 14.73 6.19 -9.77
CA ARG A 37 15.57 7.34 -9.40
C ARG A 37 16.39 7.05 -8.14
N VAL A 38 15.79 6.42 -7.13
CA VAL A 38 16.51 5.97 -5.93
C VAL A 38 17.56 4.92 -6.29
N TYR A 39 17.21 3.92 -7.10
CA TYR A 39 18.13 2.87 -7.55
C TYR A 39 19.37 3.44 -8.26
N MET A 40 19.21 4.45 -9.11
CA MET A 40 20.32 5.10 -9.83
C MET A 40 21.24 5.93 -8.94
N LEU A 41 20.73 6.43 -7.82
CA LEU A 41 21.49 7.26 -6.87
C LEU A 41 22.07 6.46 -5.71
N ALA A 42 21.64 5.21 -5.54
CA ALA A 42 22.01 4.39 -4.40
C ALA A 42 23.51 4.06 -4.45
N ASP A 43 24.19 4.35 -3.34
CA ASP A 43 25.57 3.94 -3.04
C ASP A 43 25.64 2.55 -2.35
N ARG A 44 24.48 1.93 -2.12
CA ARG A 44 24.31 0.69 -1.36
C ARG A 44 23.48 -0.32 -2.15
N LYS A 45 23.74 -1.60 -1.90
CA LYS A 45 22.96 -2.69 -2.49
C LYS A 45 21.48 -2.61 -2.05
N LYS A 46 20.58 -2.98 -2.96
CA LYS A 46 19.15 -3.13 -2.68
C LYS A 46 18.96 -4.03 -1.46
N GLY A 47 18.13 -3.59 -0.52
CA GLY A 47 17.87 -4.32 0.73
C GLY A 47 18.85 -4.05 1.87
N PHE A 48 19.87 -3.21 1.69
CA PHE A 48 20.73 -2.79 2.79
C PHE A 48 19.91 -2.05 3.87
N ILE A 49 20.05 -2.48 5.12
CA ILE A 49 19.41 -1.87 6.28
C ILE A 49 20.53 -1.36 7.21
N PRO A 50 20.63 -0.05 7.46
CA PRO A 50 21.62 0.48 8.38
C PRO A 50 21.35 0.00 9.82
N PRO A 51 22.38 -0.08 10.68
CA PRO A 51 22.19 -0.38 12.09
C PRO A 51 21.28 0.69 12.72
N ASN A 52 20.45 0.28 13.68
CA ASN A 52 19.51 1.15 14.39
C ASN A 52 18.47 1.86 13.50
N LYS A 53 18.17 1.33 12.31
CA LYS A 53 17.07 1.84 11.48
C LYS A 53 15.74 1.77 12.26
N PRO A 54 15.02 2.88 12.44
CA PRO A 54 13.68 2.84 13.03
C PRO A 54 12.74 1.93 12.21
N PRO A 55 11.80 1.24 12.87
CA PRO A 55 10.80 0.45 12.16
C PRO A 55 9.96 1.36 11.25
N PHE A 56 9.56 0.81 10.11
CA PHE A 56 8.65 1.46 9.18
C PHE A 56 7.39 0.59 9.06
N VAL A 57 6.24 1.19 9.28
CA VAL A 57 4.94 0.51 9.16
C VAL A 57 4.18 1.14 8.01
N LYS A 58 3.72 0.29 7.07
CA LYS A 58 2.81 0.71 6.01
C LYS A 58 1.40 0.76 6.59
N VAL A 59 0.80 1.93 6.60
CA VAL A 59 -0.60 2.12 6.98
C VAL A 59 -1.41 2.57 5.77
N LEU A 60 -2.71 2.30 5.84
CA LEU A 60 -3.70 2.79 4.91
C LEU A 60 -4.74 3.57 5.69
N PRO A 61 -5.36 4.60 5.09
CA PRO A 61 -6.47 5.28 5.74
C PRO A 61 -7.52 4.26 6.19
N LEU A 62 -7.96 4.34 7.44
CA LEU A 62 -8.91 3.38 8.01
C LEU A 62 -10.20 3.32 7.17
N GLN A 63 -10.66 4.46 6.68
CA GLN A 63 -11.80 4.55 5.76
C GLN A 63 -11.61 3.77 4.44
N GLU A 64 -10.38 3.65 3.92
CA GLU A 64 -10.10 2.87 2.71
C GLU A 64 -10.18 1.36 2.99
N ILE A 65 -9.70 0.94 4.17
CA ILE A 65 -9.85 -0.45 4.64
C ILE A 65 -11.34 -0.76 4.83
N LEU A 66 -12.07 0.11 5.50
CA LEU A 66 -13.50 -0.04 5.74
C LEU A 66 -14.30 -0.04 4.43
N LYS A 67 -13.97 0.83 3.48
CA LYS A 67 -14.58 0.83 2.14
C LYS A 67 -14.40 -0.53 1.46
N PHE A 68 -13.19 -1.07 1.52
CA PHE A 68 -12.84 -2.35 0.92
C PHE A 68 -13.61 -3.52 1.55
N ILE A 69 -13.59 -3.66 2.88
CA ILE A 69 -14.29 -4.77 3.56
C ILE A 69 -15.82 -4.68 3.41
N LEU A 70 -16.38 -3.47 3.34
CA LEU A 70 -17.82 -3.27 3.19
C LEU A 70 -18.29 -3.36 1.73
N GLY A 71 -17.37 -3.53 0.76
CA GLY A 71 -17.70 -3.46 -0.66
C GLY A 71 -18.34 -2.12 -1.06
N SER A 72 -17.99 -1.03 -0.36
CA SER A 72 -18.61 0.28 -0.58
C SER A 72 -17.97 0.99 -1.77
N ASN A 73 -18.78 1.74 -2.52
CA ASN A 73 -18.28 2.57 -3.63
C ASN A 73 -17.58 3.85 -3.16
N SER A 74 -17.72 4.24 -1.88
CA SER A 74 -17.15 5.48 -1.34
C SER A 74 -16.65 5.30 0.08
N TYR A 75 -15.44 5.80 0.35
CA TYR A 75 -14.89 5.88 1.70
C TYR A 75 -15.68 6.83 2.60
N ALA A 76 -16.46 7.76 2.02
CA ALA A 76 -17.32 8.69 2.75
C ALA A 76 -18.78 8.20 2.87
N SER A 77 -19.07 6.94 2.52
CA SER A 77 -20.43 6.40 2.67
C SER A 77 -20.87 6.38 4.14
N LYS A 78 -22.17 6.60 4.40
CA LYS A 78 -22.72 6.63 5.77
C LYS A 78 -22.34 5.40 6.60
N ASN A 79 -22.30 4.22 5.98
CA ASN A 79 -21.96 2.98 6.68
C ASN A 79 -20.46 2.92 7.04
N VAL A 80 -19.58 3.34 6.13
CA VAL A 80 -18.13 3.44 6.41
C VAL A 80 -17.89 4.44 7.54
N MET A 81 -18.45 5.65 7.42
CA MET A 81 -18.23 6.71 8.41
C MET A 81 -18.77 6.33 9.78
N ARG A 82 -19.95 5.70 9.88
CA ARG A 82 -20.47 5.22 11.17
C ARG A 82 -19.49 4.27 11.88
N ILE A 83 -18.91 3.31 11.14
CA ILE A 83 -17.93 2.39 11.71
C ILE A 83 -16.63 3.13 12.07
N TYR A 84 -16.14 3.97 11.17
CA TYR A 84 -14.96 4.80 11.41
C TYR A 84 -15.12 5.61 12.71
N ASP A 85 -16.20 6.39 12.84
CA ASP A 85 -16.47 7.24 13.99
C ASP A 85 -16.54 6.42 15.29
N SER A 86 -17.18 5.25 15.29
CA SER A 86 -17.21 4.37 16.48
C SER A 86 -15.83 3.85 16.90
N LEU A 87 -14.93 3.60 15.94
CA LEU A 87 -13.55 3.18 16.22
C LEU A 87 -12.74 4.36 16.75
N ILE A 88 -12.93 5.56 16.19
CA ILE A 88 -12.29 6.78 16.68
C ILE A 88 -12.76 7.13 18.09
N GLU A 89 -14.05 7.03 18.39
CA GLU A 89 -14.59 7.28 19.73
C GLU A 89 -14.01 6.30 20.77
N ARG A 90 -13.85 5.03 20.39
CA ARG A 90 -13.30 4.00 21.28
C ARG A 90 -11.80 4.11 21.52
N TYR A 91 -11.02 4.41 20.48
CA TYR A 91 -9.55 4.37 20.53
C TYR A 91 -8.89 5.75 20.49
N GLY A 92 -9.67 6.81 20.37
CA GLY A 92 -9.23 8.21 20.37
C GLY A 92 -8.90 8.77 18.99
N ASN A 93 -8.12 8.06 18.17
CA ASN A 93 -7.79 8.51 16.81
C ASN A 93 -7.42 7.34 15.87
N GLU A 94 -7.28 7.66 14.58
CA GLU A 94 -7.04 6.66 13.54
C GLU A 94 -5.70 5.93 13.72
N TYR A 95 -4.65 6.64 14.14
CA TYR A 95 -3.34 6.02 14.37
C TYR A 95 -3.39 5.03 15.53
N GLU A 96 -4.14 5.34 16.60
CA GLU A 96 -4.34 4.38 17.70
C GLU A 96 -5.03 3.10 17.21
N VAL A 97 -6.06 3.21 16.38
CA VAL A 97 -6.72 2.05 15.76
C VAL A 97 -5.73 1.25 14.89
N LEU A 98 -5.00 1.92 14.02
CA LEU A 98 -4.15 1.27 13.02
C LEU A 98 -2.85 0.71 13.59
N LEU A 99 -2.30 1.30 14.66
CA LEU A 99 -0.95 0.97 15.16
C LEU A 99 -0.96 0.27 16.52
N ASN A 100 -1.85 0.65 17.44
CA ASN A 100 -1.71 0.30 18.86
C ASN A 100 -2.86 -0.57 19.39
N ALA A 101 -4.09 -0.33 18.93
CA ALA A 101 -5.28 -1.03 19.41
C ALA A 101 -5.10 -2.56 19.38
N PRO A 102 -5.46 -3.30 20.45
CA PRO A 102 -5.25 -4.75 20.49
C PRO A 102 -6.00 -5.46 19.36
N ILE A 103 -5.30 -6.29 18.57
CA ILE A 103 -5.90 -7.00 17.44
C ILE A 103 -7.10 -7.86 17.86
N ASN A 104 -7.07 -8.47 19.05
CA ASN A 104 -8.19 -9.24 19.59
C ASN A 104 -9.44 -8.40 19.84
N GLU A 105 -9.30 -7.14 20.25
CA GLU A 105 -10.43 -6.23 20.43
C GLU A 105 -11.01 -5.80 19.08
N ILE A 106 -10.14 -5.47 18.11
CA ILE A 106 -10.60 -5.17 16.74
C ILE A 106 -11.31 -6.40 16.14
N LYS A 107 -10.80 -7.61 16.40
CA LYS A 107 -11.38 -8.87 15.91
C LYS A 107 -12.77 -9.14 16.47
N SER A 108 -13.03 -8.71 17.71
CA SER A 108 -14.37 -8.77 18.32
C SER A 108 -15.38 -7.87 17.60
N PHE A 109 -14.91 -6.76 17.02
CA PHE A 109 -15.72 -5.85 16.23
C PHE A 109 -15.88 -6.32 14.78
N ASN A 110 -14.77 -6.62 14.09
CA ASN A 110 -14.76 -7.13 12.73
C ASN A 110 -13.50 -7.95 12.46
N LYS A 111 -13.67 -9.21 12.08
CA LYS A 111 -12.57 -10.16 11.84
C LYS A 111 -11.69 -9.77 10.65
N GLU A 112 -12.27 -9.30 9.56
CA GLU A 112 -11.53 -8.90 8.35
C GLU A 112 -10.71 -7.63 8.59
N LEU A 113 -11.28 -6.65 9.28
CA LEU A 113 -10.57 -5.44 9.69
C LEU A 113 -9.35 -5.77 10.54
N ALA A 114 -9.52 -6.65 11.54
CA ALA A 114 -8.43 -7.10 12.40
C ALA A 114 -7.31 -7.79 11.61
N LEU A 115 -7.67 -8.68 10.68
CA LEU A 115 -6.73 -9.37 9.81
C LEU A 115 -5.95 -8.39 8.92
N ILE A 116 -6.63 -7.43 8.30
CA ILE A 116 -5.99 -6.42 7.45
C ILE A 116 -5.03 -5.54 8.27
N ILE A 117 -5.47 -5.03 9.42
CA ILE A 117 -4.62 -4.21 10.30
C ILE A 117 -3.41 -5.01 10.79
N GLU A 118 -3.60 -6.28 11.17
CA GLU A 118 -2.49 -7.16 11.55
C GLU A 118 -1.47 -7.33 10.42
N GLN A 119 -1.93 -7.60 9.18
CA GLN A 119 -1.06 -7.71 8.02
C GLN A 119 -0.30 -6.41 7.73
N LEU A 120 -0.94 -5.25 7.89
CA LEU A 120 -0.32 -3.93 7.72
C LEU A 120 0.77 -3.70 8.77
N ARG A 121 0.48 -3.94 10.06
CA ARG A 121 1.45 -3.82 11.17
C ARG A 121 2.65 -4.74 10.97
N GLN A 122 2.44 -5.92 10.38
CA GLN A 122 3.49 -6.90 10.09
C GLN A 122 4.17 -6.67 8.73
N ASN A 123 3.79 -5.64 7.96
CA ASN A 123 4.26 -5.36 6.59
C ASN A 123 4.11 -6.56 5.62
N LYS A 124 3.08 -7.40 5.83
CA LYS A 124 2.81 -8.60 5.02
C LYS A 124 1.85 -8.37 3.84
N VAL A 125 1.21 -7.21 3.76
CA VAL A 125 0.30 -6.86 2.66
C VAL A 125 1.07 -6.83 1.33
N LYS A 126 0.55 -7.56 0.34
CA LYS A 126 1.07 -7.54 -1.03
C LYS A 126 0.59 -6.28 -1.72
N ILE A 127 1.50 -5.64 -2.46
CA ILE A 127 1.22 -4.39 -3.16
C ILE A 127 1.64 -4.57 -4.61
N LYS A 128 0.69 -4.45 -5.52
CA LYS A 128 0.97 -4.23 -6.93
C LYS A 128 1.38 -2.77 -7.11
N PRO A 129 2.59 -2.50 -7.59
CA PRO A 129 3.15 -1.16 -7.57
C PRO A 129 2.47 -0.23 -8.58
N GLY A 130 2.32 1.04 -8.21
CA GLY A 130 1.89 2.10 -9.11
C GLY A 130 2.98 2.54 -10.08
N TYR A 131 2.59 3.19 -11.17
CA TYR A 131 3.48 3.67 -12.25
C TYR A 131 2.79 4.75 -13.07
N ASP A 132 3.53 5.73 -13.60
CA ASP A 132 3.05 6.70 -14.60
C ASP A 132 1.66 7.31 -14.29
N GLY A 133 1.45 7.75 -13.04
CA GLY A 133 0.18 8.33 -12.57
C GLY A 133 -0.95 7.33 -12.32
N VAL A 134 -0.72 6.03 -12.50
CA VAL A 134 -1.60 4.93 -12.08
C VAL A 134 -1.24 4.53 -10.65
N TYR A 135 -2.21 4.59 -9.75
CA TYR A 135 -2.03 4.15 -8.36
C TYR A 135 -1.72 2.65 -8.28
N GLY A 136 -1.00 2.26 -7.23
CA GLY A 136 -0.82 0.85 -6.90
C GLY A 136 -2.12 0.22 -6.38
N GLU A 137 -2.18 -1.10 -6.42
CA GLU A 137 -3.30 -1.87 -5.90
C GLU A 137 -2.81 -2.70 -4.70
N LEU A 138 -3.66 -2.80 -3.69
CA LEU A 138 -3.39 -3.59 -2.50
C LEU A 138 -4.07 -4.94 -2.65
N GLU A 139 -3.34 -6.00 -2.35
CA GLU A 139 -3.84 -7.36 -2.34
C GLU A 139 -3.90 -7.84 -0.89
N PHE A 140 -5.11 -7.77 -0.31
CA PHE A 140 -5.37 -8.32 1.00
C PHE A 140 -5.63 -9.82 0.88
N ASN A 141 -4.88 -10.62 1.63
CA ASN A 141 -5.19 -12.04 1.74
C ASN A 141 -6.21 -12.22 2.87
N ILE A 142 -7.49 -12.29 2.50
CA ILE A 142 -8.62 -12.47 3.45
C ILE A 142 -8.99 -13.95 3.60
N SER A 143 -8.32 -14.85 2.88
CA SER A 143 -8.56 -16.28 2.98
C SER A 143 -7.88 -16.83 4.24
N ASN A 144 -8.69 -17.40 5.12
CA ASN A 144 -8.29 -18.04 6.36
C ASN A 144 -8.08 -19.54 6.13
#